data_AF-A0A2N9WS10-F1
#
_entry.id   AF-A0A2N9WS10-F1
#
_cell.length_a   1.000
_cell.length_b   1.000
_cell.length_c   1.000
_cell.angle_alpha   90.00
_cell.angle_beta   90.00
_cell.angle_gamma   90.00
#
_symmetry.space_group_name_H-M   'P 1'
#
loop_
_entity.id
_entity.type
_entity.pdbx_description
1 polymer ?
#
loop_
_entity_poly.entity_id
_entity_poly.type
_entity_poly.pdbx_seq_one_letter_code
_entity_poly.pdbx_strand_id
1 'polypeptide(L)' 'MLHFRGHHYRYDEHGRTQTKQTIGATQHYHYDAEHRLSEVRIEQTGRSQRYGYVYDALGRRIEKHQLDRDGQPYNRTRFL' A
#
# COMPACT_ATOMS: atom_id res chain seq x y z
N MET A 1 -6.91 16.33 -7.52
CA MET A 1 -7.61 15.44 -6.56
C MET A 1 -8.85 14.92 -7.25
N LEU A 2 -8.99 13.60 -7.42
CA LEU A 2 -10.15 12.99 -8.07
C LEU A 2 -11.17 12.54 -7.02
N HIS A 3 -12.44 12.83 -7.23
CA HIS A 3 -13.54 12.45 -6.35
C HIS A 3 -14.43 11.45 -7.08
N PHE A 4 -14.61 10.25 -6.53
CA PHE A 4 -15.49 9.24 -7.10
C PHE A 4 -16.17 8.43 -6.00
N ARG A 5 -17.51 8.46 -5.95
CA ARG A 5 -18.32 7.71 -4.98
C ARG A 5 -17.90 7.92 -3.51
N GLY A 6 -17.55 9.15 -3.13
CA GLY A 6 -17.09 9.46 -1.76
C GLY A 6 -15.66 9.01 -1.44
N HIS A 7 -14.90 8.62 -2.46
CA HIS A 7 -13.47 8.37 -2.36
C HIS A 7 -12.69 9.53 -2.97
N HIS A 8 -11.64 9.95 -2.27
CA HIS A 8 -10.72 10.97 -2.77
C HIS A 8 -9.37 10.34 -3.10
N TYR A 9 -8.87 10.62 -4.29
CA TYR A 9 -7.59 10.12 -4.76
C TYR A 9 -6.63 11.27 -5.00
N ARG A 10 -5.38 11.06 -4.57
CA ARG A 10 -4.23 11.87 -4.96
C ARG A 10 -3.25 10.97 -5.69
N TYR A 11 -2.59 11.54 -6.68
CA TYR A 11 -1.62 10.85 -7.51
C TYR A 11 -0.25 11.50 -7.35
N ASP A 12 0.80 10.71 -7.51
CA ASP A 12 2.17 11.22 -7.60
C ASP A 12 2.48 11.76 -9.00
N GLU A 13 3.72 12.22 -9.22
CA GLU A 13 4.18 12.78 -10.50
C GLU A 13 4.15 11.78 -11.66
N HIS A 14 4.14 10.48 -11.37
CA HIS A 14 4.03 9.40 -12.36
C HIS A 14 2.57 8.97 -12.59
N GLY A 15 1.60 9.66 -11.99
CA GLY A 15 0.17 9.33 -12.11
C GLY A 15 -0.26 8.11 -11.31
N ARG A 16 0.58 7.58 -10.42
CA ARG A 16 0.23 6.44 -9.55
C ARG A 16 -0.52 6.93 -8.33
N THR A 17 -1.37 6.09 -7.74
CA THR A 17 -2.16 6.51 -6.58
C THR A 17 -1.23 6.70 -5.39
N GLN A 18 -1.11 7.91 -4.87
CA GLN A 18 -0.32 8.21 -3.68
C GLN A 18 -1.16 8.05 -2.41
N THR A 19 -2.40 8.56 -2.45
CA THR A 19 -3.35 8.39 -1.35
C THR A 19 -4.76 8.10 -1.85
N LYS A 20 -5.48 7.31 -1.06
CA LYS A 20 -6.92 7.06 -1.20
C LYS A 20 -7.59 7.32 0.14
N GLN A 21 -8.47 8.31 0.20
CA GLN A 21 -9.27 8.61 1.37
C GLN A 21 -10.70 8.10 1.17
N THR A 22 -11.23 7.47 2.20
CA THR A 22 -12.62 7.04 2.32
C THR A 22 -13.19 7.58 3.64
N ILE A 23 -14.48 7.40 3.88
CA ILE A 23 -15.16 7.87 5.10
C ILE A 23 -14.50 7.31 6.38
N GLY A 24 -13.93 6.10 6.33
CA GLY A 24 -13.39 5.42 7.51
C GLY A 24 -11.88 5.19 7.49
N ALA A 25 -11.19 5.48 6.39
CA ALA A 25 -9.77 5.16 6.26
C ALA A 25 -9.04 6.08 5.29
N THR A 26 -7.77 6.34 5.60
CA THR A 26 -6.80 6.84 4.62
C THR A 26 -5.79 5.74 4.29
N GLN A 27 -5.60 5.48 3.01
CA GLN A 27 -4.57 4.57 2.51
C GLN A 27 -3.46 5.40 1.86
N HIS A 28 -2.22 5.14 2.26
CA HIS A 28 -1.01 5.68 1.65
C HIS A 28 -0.29 4.56 0.92
N TYR A 29 0.06 4.81 -0.33
CA TYR A 29 0.71 3.84 -1.20
C TYR A 29 2.13 4.31 -1.47
N HIS A 30 3.09 3.41 -1.24
CA HIS A 30 4.50 3.64 -1.49
C HIS A 30 4.97 2.71 -2.59
N TYR A 31 5.84 3.23 -3.44
CA TYR A 31 6.36 2.52 -4.59
C TYR A 31 7.88 2.43 -4.52
N ASP A 32 8.44 1.34 -5.03
CA ASP A 32 9.87 1.21 -5.25
C ASP A 32 10.33 1.97 -6.51
N ALA A 33 11.64 1.94 -6.76
CA ALA A 33 12.27 2.60 -7.91
C ALA A 33 11.82 2.02 -9.25
N GLU A 34 11.35 0.76 -9.28
CA GLU A 34 10.79 0.10 -10.46
C GLU A 34 9.29 0.36 -10.64
N HIS A 35 8.76 1.34 -9.91
CA HIS A 35 7.35 1.73 -9.90
C HIS A 35 6.35 0.68 -9.42
N ARG A 36 6.80 -0.31 -8.64
CA ARG A 36 5.93 -1.35 -8.06
C ARG A 36 5.50 -0.96 -6.65
N LEU A 37 4.30 -1.37 -6.26
CA LEU A 37 3.75 -1.06 -4.94
C LEU A 37 4.52 -1.82 -3.85
N SER A 38 5.36 -1.14 -3.08
CA SER A 38 6.21 -1.75 -2.06
C SER A 38 5.54 -1.79 -0.69
N GLU A 39 4.77 -0.77 -0.33
CA GLU A 39 4.03 -0.71 0.94
C GLU A 39 2.65 -0.05 0.77
N VAL A 40 1.67 -0.52 1.55
CA VAL A 40 0.43 0.21 1.84
C VAL A 40 0.29 0.40 3.33
N ARG A 41 0.15 1.66 3.75
CA ARG A 41 -0.27 2.04 5.11
C ARG A 41 -1.75 2.39 5.11
N ILE A 42 -2.51 1.78 6.01
CA ILE A 42 -3.93 2.02 6.20
C ILE A 42 -4.13 2.61 7.58
N GLU A 43 -4.60 3.85 7.62
CA GLU A 43 -4.92 4.57 8.85
C GLU A 43 -6.43 4.64 9.02
N GLN A 44 -6.92 4.14 10.14
CA GLN A 44 -8.31 4.16 10.59
C GLN A 44 -8.34 4.69 12.02
N THR A 45 -9.50 5.16 12.50
CA THR A 45 -9.62 5.65 13.88
C THR A 45 -9.18 4.57 14.88
N GLY A 46 -8.11 4.86 15.63
CA GLY A 46 -7.53 3.95 16.63
C GLY A 46 -6.76 2.74 16.10
N ARG A 47 -6.56 2.62 14.78
CA ARG A 47 -5.86 1.48 14.17
C ARG A 47 -5.02 1.89 12.96
N SER A 48 -3.76 1.49 12.95
CA SER A 48 -2.89 1.57 11.78
C SER A 48 -2.43 0.17 11.38
N GLN A 49 -2.44 -0.12 10.09
CA GLN A 49 -1.91 -1.36 9.52
C GLN A 49 -0.97 -1.05 8.37
N ARG A 50 0.11 -1.81 8.27
CA ARG A 50 1.07 -1.72 7.18
C ARG A 50 1.20 -3.06 6.49
N TYR A 51 1.22 -3.03 5.17
CA TYR A 51 1.40 -4.21 4.33
C TYR A 51 2.58 -3.98 3.39
N GLY A 52 3.52 -4.92 3.37
CA GLY A 52 4.62 -4.94 2.42
C GLY A 52 4.41 -5.98 1.32
N TYR A 53 5.01 -5.73 0.16
CA TYR A 53 4.95 -6.61 -1.00
C TYR A 53 6.34 -6.87 -1.56
N VAL A 54 6.60 -8.12 -1.96
CA VAL A 54 7.88 -8.54 -2.54
C VAL A 54 7.64 -9.05 -3.95
N TYR A 55 8.57 -8.74 -4.84
CA TYR A 55 8.51 -9.06 -6.27
C TYR A 55 9.74 -9.86 -6.70
N ASP A 56 9.56 -10.72 -7.70
CA ASP A 56 10.68 -11.34 -8.39
C ASP A 56 11.28 -10.41 -9.47
N ALA A 57 12.34 -10.87 -10.14
CA ALA A 57 13.02 -10.13 -11.19
C ALA A 57 12.14 -9.83 -12.42
N LEU A 58 11.05 -10.58 -12.62
CA LEU A 58 10.09 -10.36 -13.70
C LEU A 58 8.97 -9.39 -13.29
N GLY A 59 9.01 -8.86 -12.06
CA GLY A 59 8.00 -7.95 -11.54
C GLY A 59 6.72 -8.64 -11.07
N ARG A 60 6.73 -9.98 -10.94
CA ARG A 60 5.59 -10.72 -10.38
C ARG A 60 5.63 -10.63 -8.87
N ARG A 61 4.49 -10.34 -8.23
CA ARG A 61 4.40 -10.31 -6.77
C ARG A 61 4.47 -11.74 -6.21
N ILE A 62 5.48 -12.01 -5.38
CA ILE A 62 5.74 -13.32 -4.77
C ILE A 62 5.43 -13.37 -3.26
N GLU A 63 5.28 -12.22 -2.60
CA GLU A 63 4.91 -12.17 -1.19
C GLU A 63 4.02 -10.96 -0.86
N LYS A 64 3.14 -11.15 0.11
CA LYS A 64 2.47 -10.11 0.88
C LYS A 64 2.67 -10.40 2.37
N HIS A 65 2.98 -9.40 3.17
CA HIS A 65 3.09 -9.54 4.63
C HIS A 65 2.53 -8.31 5.34
N GLN A 66 2.21 -8.45 6.63
CA GLN A 66 1.95 -7.30 7.51
C GLN A 66 3.26 -6.86 8.15
N LEU A 67 3.39 -5.58 8.46
CA LEU A 67 4.51 -5.04 9.23
C LEU A 67 4.03 -4.66 10.62
N ASP A 68 4.75 -5.07 11.65
CA ASP A 68 4.46 -4.69 13.02
C ASP A 68 4.92 -3.25 13.32
N ARG A 69 4.89 -2.87 14.59
CA ARG A 69 5.30 -1.52 15.03
C ARG A 69 6.78 -1.23 14.78
N ASP A 70 7.61 -2.26 14.82
CA ASP A 70 9.06 -2.17 14.61
C ASP A 70 9.41 -2.31 13.11
N GLY A 71 8.40 -2.50 12.26
CA GLY A 71 8.57 -2.72 10.83
C GLY A 71 9.01 -4.14 10.49
N GLN A 72 8.88 -5.09 11.43
CA GLN A 72 9.19 -6.48 11.14
C GLN A 72 8.00 -7.16 10.43
N PRO A 73 8.28 -7.96 9.39
CA PRO A 73 7.26 -8.66 8.63
C PRO A 73 6.69 -9.89 9.38
N TYR A 74 5.37 -9.93 9.51
CA TYR A 74 4.59 -11.04 10.06
C TYR A 74 3.38 -11.39 9.15
N ASN A 75 2.66 -12.48 9.45
CA ASN A 75 1.48 -12.92 8.68
C ASN A 75 1.74 -12.95 7.16
N ARG A 76 2.79 -13.68 6.76
CA ARG A 76 3.24 -13.73 5.37
C ARG A 76 2.36 -14.66 4.54
N THR A 77 2.08 -14.26 3.30
CA THR A 77 1.48 -15.08 2.27
C THR A 77 2.39 -15.06 1.05
N ARG A 78 2.82 -16.23 0.58
CA ARG A 78 3.62 -16.38 -0.63
C ARG A 78 2.76 -16.81 -1.80
N PHE A 79 3.08 -16.30 -2.97
CA PHE A 79 2.43 -16.63 -4.23
C PHE A 79 3.44 -17.47 -5.04
N LEU A 80 3.09 -18.72 -5.34
CA LEU A 80 3.88 -19.68 -6.11
C LEU A 80 3.42 -19.69 -7.57
#